data_AF-A0A7W0GWR5-F1
#
_entry.id   AF-A0A7W0GWR5-F1
#
_cell.length_a   1.000
_cell.length_b   1.000
_cell.length_c   1.000
_cell.angle_alpha   90.00
_cell.angle_beta   90.00
_cell.angle_gamma   90.00
#
_symmetry.space_group_name_H-M   'P 1'
#
loop_
_entity.id
_entity.type
_entity.pdbx_description
1 polymer ?
#
loop_
_entity_poly.entity_id
_entity_poly.type
_entity_poly.pdbx_seq_one_letter_code
_entity_poly.pdbx_strand_id
1 'polypeptide(L)'
;MDSRGTDHRRLHSQLLGQYIAFWRKQQDGDWKVEAWNMSPAFVEPRPLPPGFGEALVTGRRGHLPPVSRASEAVALRAVDAAFSRASVRLGQAEAFGRFADPDAIVAGGDPDFFVGREEIVASRQGGTAVLSWLPKLSDVGPRGDLGWSMGEYTITGPAGAGYGKYLSVWRKNDRGRWKFVQDAGSPNPQPGE
;
A
#
# COMPACT_ATOMS: atom_id res chain seq x y z
N MET A 1 21.17 -46.66 28.59
CA MET A 1 19.72 -46.40 28.49
C MET A 1 19.53 -45.38 27.41
N ASP A 2 18.98 -45.86 26.31
CA ASP A 2 18.63 -45.13 25.11
C ASP A 2 17.37 -44.28 25.33
N SER A 3 17.30 -43.22 24.53
CA SER A 3 16.09 -42.63 23.94
C SER A 3 15.23 -41.58 24.66
N ARG A 4 15.14 -40.45 23.93
CA ARG A 4 13.92 -39.74 23.45
C ARG A 4 13.14 -38.92 24.51
N GLY A 5 12.89 -37.63 24.33
CA GLY A 5 13.06 -36.79 23.16
C GLY A 5 12.92 -35.31 23.51
N THR A 6 13.78 -34.50 22.91
CA THR A 6 13.62 -33.06 22.85
C THR A 6 12.42 -32.79 21.95
N ASP A 7 11.34 -32.24 22.52
CA ASP A 7 10.16 -31.82 21.79
C ASP A 7 10.56 -30.68 20.83
N HIS A 8 10.87 -31.03 19.60
CA HIS A 8 11.07 -30.09 18.50
C HIS A 8 9.74 -29.57 17.96
N ARG A 9 8.86 -29.06 18.83
CA ARG A 9 7.90 -28.04 18.40
C ARG A 9 8.66 -26.73 18.29
N ARG A 10 9.23 -26.48 17.10
CA ARG A 10 9.39 -25.10 16.63
C ARG A 10 8.01 -24.46 16.72
N LEU A 11 7.80 -23.63 17.73
CA LEU A 11 6.74 -22.64 17.72
C LEU A 11 7.02 -21.78 16.48
N HIS A 12 6.32 -22.04 15.38
CA HIS A 12 6.17 -21.03 14.35
C HIS A 12 5.41 -19.90 15.04
N SER A 13 6.14 -18.90 15.55
CA SER A 13 5.52 -17.66 16.01
C SER A 13 4.71 -17.13 14.85
N GLN A 14 3.39 -17.15 14.98
CA GLN A 14 2.49 -16.65 13.96
C GLN A 14 2.85 -15.18 13.69
N LEU A 15 3.25 -14.88 12.46
CA LEU A 15 3.50 -13.50 12.06
C LEU A 15 2.14 -12.86 11.78
N LEU A 16 1.69 -12.01 12.70
CA LEU A 16 0.51 -11.19 12.50
C LEU A 16 0.89 -9.98 11.64
N GLY A 17 -0.05 -9.54 10.81
CA GLY A 17 0.19 -8.40 9.95
C GLY A 17 -0.92 -8.16 8.95
N GLN A 18 -0.81 -7.00 8.33
CA GLN A 18 -1.60 -6.61 7.19
C GLN A 18 -0.74 -6.75 5.95
N TYR A 19 -1.37 -7.10 4.83
CA TYR A 19 -0.67 -7.12 3.56
C TYR A 19 -1.55 -6.54 2.47
N ILE A 20 -0.87 -6.05 1.44
CA ILE A 20 -1.48 -5.75 0.15
C ILE A 20 -0.68 -6.48 -0.92
N ALA A 21 -1.38 -6.96 -1.95
CA ALA A 21 -0.78 -7.72 -3.04
C ALA A 21 -1.39 -7.29 -4.37
N PHE A 22 -0.54 -7.16 -5.39
CA PHE A 22 -0.96 -6.99 -6.76
C PHE A 22 -0.75 -8.30 -7.53
N TRP A 23 -1.80 -8.78 -8.18
CA TRP A 23 -1.80 -10.04 -8.91
C TRP A 23 -1.98 -9.81 -10.41
N ARG A 24 -1.28 -10.61 -11.20
CA ARG A 24 -1.40 -10.61 -12.66
C ARG A 24 -1.82 -11.97 -13.16
N LYS A 25 -2.86 -11.98 -13.99
CA LYS A 25 -3.23 -13.14 -14.79
C LYS A 25 -2.24 -13.30 -15.95
N GLN A 26 -1.63 -14.46 -16.06
CA GLN A 26 -0.66 -14.83 -17.07
C GLN A 26 -1.35 -15.28 -18.36
N GLN A 27 -0.58 -15.48 -19.43
CA GLN A 27 -1.11 -15.92 -20.73
C GLN A 27 -1.71 -17.34 -20.68
N ASP A 28 -1.16 -18.20 -19.83
CA ASP A 28 -1.66 -19.56 -19.56
C ASP A 28 -2.93 -19.58 -18.69
N GLY A 29 -3.33 -18.43 -18.15
CA GLY A 29 -4.52 -18.26 -17.31
C GLY A 29 -4.24 -18.27 -15.81
N ASP A 30 -3.02 -18.60 -15.38
CA ASP A 30 -2.66 -18.63 -13.96
C ASP A 30 -2.53 -17.23 -13.37
N TRP A 31 -2.75 -17.11 -12.05
CA TRP A 31 -2.53 -15.87 -11.32
C TRP A 31 -1.18 -15.93 -10.59
N LYS A 32 -0.35 -14.90 -10.77
CA LYS A 32 0.93 -14.75 -10.08
C LYS A 32 0.99 -13.42 -9.35
N VAL A 33 1.58 -13.41 -8.17
CA VAL A 33 1.90 -12.20 -7.42
C VAL A 33 2.99 -11.44 -8.16
N GLU A 34 2.76 -10.15 -8.38
CA GLU A 34 3.69 -9.27 -9.09
C GLU A 34 4.34 -8.26 -8.14
N ALA A 35 3.56 -7.75 -7.18
CA ALA A 35 4.04 -6.91 -6.11
C ALA A 35 3.33 -7.28 -4.81
N TRP A 36 4.06 -7.22 -3.70
CA TRP A 36 3.53 -7.55 -2.38
C TRP A 36 4.25 -6.74 -1.33
N ASN A 37 3.49 -6.28 -0.33
CA ASN A 37 4.01 -5.61 0.83
C ASN A 37 3.25 -6.08 2.07
N MET A 38 3.97 -6.27 3.18
CA MET A 38 3.40 -6.73 4.44
C MET A 38 3.95 -5.91 5.59
N SER A 39 3.03 -5.36 6.38
CA SER A 39 3.34 -4.64 7.59
C SER A 39 3.04 -5.54 8.78
N PRO A 40 4.05 -5.84 9.63
CA PRO A 40 3.82 -6.65 10.82
C PRO A 40 2.86 -5.93 11.76
N ALA A 41 2.00 -6.70 12.41
CA ALA A 41 1.14 -6.26 13.50
C ALA A 41 1.55 -7.00 14.76
N PHE A 42 1.45 -6.36 15.91
CA PHE A 42 1.86 -6.95 17.20
C PHE A 42 0.68 -7.29 18.11
N VAL A 43 -0.54 -7.10 17.61
CA VAL A 43 -1.80 -7.43 18.27
C VAL A 43 -2.72 -8.21 17.32
N GLU A 44 -3.66 -8.98 17.87
CA GLU A 44 -4.62 -9.76 17.07
C GLU A 44 -5.50 -8.85 16.20
N PRO A 45 -5.75 -9.22 14.92
CA PRO A 45 -6.61 -8.43 14.04
C PRO A 45 -8.04 -8.32 14.60
N ARG A 46 -8.61 -7.11 14.53
CA ARG A 46 -10.04 -6.93 14.78
C ARG A 46 -10.87 -7.48 13.60
N PRO A 47 -12.14 -7.88 13.83
CA PRO A 47 -13.04 -8.20 12.72
C PRO A 47 -13.10 -7.06 11.71
N LEU A 48 -13.07 -7.38 10.42
CA LEU A 48 -13.20 -6.38 9.36
C LEU A 48 -14.58 -5.70 9.42
N PRO A 49 -14.68 -4.40 9.11
CA PRO A 49 -15.96 -3.73 8.98
C PRO A 49 -16.88 -4.42 7.95
N PRO A 50 -18.21 -4.40 8.13
CA PRO A 50 -19.14 -4.83 7.10
C PRO A 50 -18.89 -4.09 5.77
N GLY A 51 -18.90 -4.83 4.65
CA GLY A 51 -18.67 -4.25 3.33
C GLY A 51 -17.22 -3.88 3.01
N PHE A 52 -16.24 -4.35 3.81
CA PHE A 52 -14.82 -4.09 3.57
C PHE A 52 -14.41 -4.46 2.12
N GLY A 53 -13.97 -3.46 1.36
CA GLY A 53 -13.53 -3.61 -0.03
C GLY A 53 -14.66 -3.75 -1.06
N GLU A 54 -15.93 -3.76 -0.66
CA GLU A 54 -17.06 -3.93 -1.59
C GLU A 54 -17.12 -2.81 -2.64
N ALA A 55 -16.89 -1.57 -2.23
CA ALA A 55 -16.82 -0.40 -3.13
C ALA A 55 -15.65 -0.49 -4.13
N LEU A 56 -14.55 -1.16 -3.75
CA LEU A 56 -13.41 -1.39 -4.65
C LEU A 56 -13.75 -2.42 -5.74
N VAL A 57 -14.57 -3.42 -5.42
CA VAL A 57 -14.96 -4.53 -6.31
C VAL A 57 -16.12 -4.17 -7.24
N THR A 58 -17.13 -3.47 -6.70
CA THR A 58 -18.32 -3.04 -7.44
C THR A 58 -18.08 -1.78 -8.28
N GLY A 59 -16.94 -1.11 -8.05
CA GLY A 59 -16.46 0.04 -8.80
C GLY A 59 -16.34 -0.21 -10.31
N ARG A 60 -16.58 0.86 -11.06
CA ARG A 60 -16.74 0.94 -12.52
C ARG A 60 -15.57 0.27 -13.27
N ARG A 61 -15.84 -0.88 -13.88
CA ARG A 61 -14.97 -1.49 -14.90
C ARG A 61 -15.07 -0.68 -16.19
N GLY A 62 -14.16 0.27 -16.39
CA GLY A 62 -14.04 0.95 -17.67
C GLY A 62 -13.63 -0.03 -18.76
N HIS A 63 -14.31 -0.03 -19.90
CA HIS A 63 -13.80 -0.69 -21.10
C HIS A 63 -12.78 0.25 -21.75
N LEU A 64 -11.58 0.33 -21.18
CA LEU A 64 -10.49 1.12 -21.73
C LEU A 64 -9.72 0.29 -22.78
N PRO A 65 -9.35 0.90 -23.93
CA PRO A 65 -8.56 0.22 -24.94
C PRO A 65 -7.17 -0.14 -24.37
N PRO A 66 -6.48 -1.13 -24.95
CA PRO A 66 -5.11 -1.43 -24.56
C PRO A 66 -4.19 -0.22 -24.69
N VAL A 67 -3.23 -0.11 -23.76
CA VAL A 67 -2.28 1.01 -23.68
C VAL A 67 -0.83 0.52 -23.80
N SER A 68 0.09 1.46 -24.07
CA SER A 68 1.52 1.22 -23.85
C SER A 68 1.81 1.15 -22.36
N ARG A 69 1.93 -0.07 -21.82
CA ARG A 69 2.23 -0.31 -20.40
C ARG A 69 3.51 0.38 -19.93
N ALA A 70 4.55 0.38 -20.75
CA ALA A 70 5.81 1.06 -20.42
C ALA A 70 5.62 2.58 -20.23
N SER A 71 4.86 3.22 -21.12
CA SER A 71 4.58 4.65 -21.04
C SER A 71 3.71 4.97 -19.83
N GLU A 72 2.71 4.13 -19.57
CA GLU A 72 1.77 4.29 -18.45
C GLU A 72 2.45 4.02 -17.10
N ALA A 73 3.38 3.07 -17.03
CA ALA A 73 4.22 2.86 -15.85
C ALA A 73 5.04 4.11 -15.53
N VAL A 74 5.69 4.72 -16.53
CA VAL A 74 6.44 5.98 -16.35
C VAL A 74 5.53 7.10 -15.86
N ALA A 75 4.33 7.25 -16.45
CA ALA A 75 3.35 8.23 -16.03
C ALA A 75 2.86 8.00 -14.60
N LEU A 76 2.56 6.76 -14.22
CA LEU A 76 2.14 6.40 -12.88
C LEU A 76 3.24 6.70 -11.85
N ARG A 77 4.50 6.34 -12.14
CA ARG A 77 5.64 6.67 -11.28
C ARG A 77 5.80 8.18 -11.07
N ALA A 78 5.52 8.98 -12.09
CA ALA A 78 5.54 10.44 -11.98
C ALA A 78 4.40 10.98 -11.10
N VAL A 79 3.21 10.37 -11.15
CA VAL A 79 2.09 10.69 -10.25
C VAL A 79 2.46 10.37 -8.80
N ASP A 80 3.03 9.19 -8.55
CA ASP A 80 3.48 8.79 -7.21
C ASP A 80 4.55 9.75 -6.67
N ALA A 81 5.53 10.14 -7.50
CA ALA A 81 6.49 11.16 -7.11
C ALA A 81 5.83 12.53 -6.85
N ALA A 82 4.75 12.88 -7.55
CA ALA A 82 3.99 14.10 -7.28
C ALA A 82 3.22 14.02 -5.96
N PHE A 83 2.75 12.84 -5.58
CA PHE A 83 2.13 12.57 -4.28
C PHE A 83 3.15 12.76 -3.14
N SER A 84 4.35 12.17 -3.27
CA SER A 84 5.46 12.39 -2.33
C SER A 84 5.80 13.87 -2.14
N ARG A 85 5.96 14.60 -3.26
CA ARG A 85 6.20 16.06 -3.22
C ARG A 85 5.05 16.83 -2.56
N ALA A 86 3.80 16.39 -2.74
CA ALA A 86 2.65 17.01 -2.07
C ALA A 86 2.69 16.77 -0.56
N SER A 87 3.05 15.55 -0.12
CA SER A 87 3.20 15.21 1.30
C SER A 87 4.21 16.12 1.99
N VAL A 88 5.36 16.36 1.35
CA VAL A 88 6.40 17.27 1.88
C VAL A 88 5.92 18.72 1.94
N ARG A 89 5.25 19.21 0.90
CA ARG A 89 4.89 20.65 0.80
C ARG A 89 3.63 21.03 1.58
N LEU A 90 2.67 20.13 1.66
CA LEU A 90 1.31 20.41 2.13
C LEU A 90 0.96 19.64 3.42
N GLY A 91 1.82 18.70 3.82
CA GLY A 91 1.53 17.77 4.89
C GLY A 91 0.76 16.53 4.43
N GLN A 92 0.80 15.50 5.28
CA GLN A 92 0.28 14.17 4.97
C GLN A 92 -1.24 14.19 4.73
N ALA A 93 -2.00 14.84 5.61
CA ALA A 93 -3.47 14.88 5.51
C ALA A 93 -3.94 15.44 4.16
N GLU A 94 -3.40 16.60 3.75
CA GLU A 94 -3.77 17.21 2.47
C GLU A 94 -3.30 16.39 1.26
N ALA A 95 -2.07 15.86 1.31
CA ALA A 95 -1.56 15.03 0.23
C ALA A 95 -2.38 13.76 0.04
N PHE A 96 -2.63 12.99 1.11
CA PHE A 96 -3.44 11.78 1.02
C PHE A 96 -4.87 12.11 0.56
N GLY A 97 -5.48 13.19 1.06
CA GLY A 97 -6.80 13.63 0.58
C GLY A 97 -6.84 13.97 -0.93
N ARG A 98 -5.73 14.47 -1.48
CA ARG A 98 -5.62 14.76 -2.92
C ARG A 98 -5.45 13.50 -3.77
N PHE A 99 -4.75 12.47 -3.29
CA PHE A 99 -4.36 11.31 -4.11
C PHE A 99 -5.17 10.02 -3.82
N ALA A 100 -5.87 9.94 -2.69
CA ALA A 100 -6.76 8.84 -2.36
C ALA A 100 -8.00 8.80 -3.26
N ASP A 101 -8.37 7.61 -3.69
CA ASP A 101 -9.73 7.30 -4.12
C ASP A 101 -10.70 7.47 -2.93
N PRO A 102 -11.96 7.91 -3.12
CA PRO A 102 -12.92 8.00 -2.03
C PRO A 102 -13.04 6.73 -1.19
N ASP A 103 -12.90 5.57 -1.83
CA ASP A 103 -13.05 4.25 -1.21
C ASP A 103 -11.69 3.57 -0.91
N ALA A 104 -10.60 4.34 -0.90
CA ALA A 104 -9.26 3.80 -0.69
C ALA A 104 -9.11 3.14 0.68
N ILE A 105 -8.25 2.12 0.77
CA ILE A 105 -7.95 1.41 2.02
C ILE A 105 -6.45 1.51 2.29
N VAL A 106 -6.07 1.99 3.47
CA VAL A 106 -4.66 2.00 3.89
C VAL A 106 -4.44 0.90 4.92
N ALA A 107 -3.48 0.02 4.66
CA ALA A 107 -2.95 -0.90 5.66
C ALA A 107 -2.00 -0.12 6.58
N GLY A 108 -2.51 0.27 7.75
CA GLY A 108 -1.76 0.95 8.80
C GLY A 108 -2.69 1.38 9.92
N GLY A 109 -2.15 1.52 11.14
CA GLY A 109 -2.95 1.83 12.34
C GLY A 109 -2.90 0.78 13.44
N ASP A 110 -2.10 -0.28 13.26
CA ASP A 110 -1.87 -1.44 14.15
C ASP A 110 -3.05 -1.81 15.08
N PRO A 111 -3.91 -2.78 14.71
CA PRO A 111 -3.83 -3.71 13.57
C PRO A 111 -4.83 -3.40 12.44
N ASP A 112 -5.43 -2.20 12.40
CA ASP A 112 -6.60 -1.94 11.55
C ASP A 112 -6.29 -1.19 10.26
N PHE A 113 -7.29 -1.16 9.39
CA PHE A 113 -7.22 -0.43 8.14
C PHE A 113 -7.91 0.91 8.32
N PHE A 114 -7.35 1.96 7.73
CA PHE A 114 -8.11 3.19 7.50
C PHE A 114 -8.94 3.00 6.21
N VAL A 115 -10.26 3.07 6.32
CA VAL A 115 -11.20 2.79 5.23
C VAL A 115 -11.85 4.07 4.75
N GLY A 116 -11.64 4.38 3.48
CA GLY A 116 -12.15 5.58 2.85
C GLY A 116 -11.28 6.81 3.10
N ARG A 117 -11.33 7.75 2.15
CA ARG A 117 -10.49 8.94 2.13
C ARG A 117 -10.62 9.78 3.40
N GLU A 118 -11.83 9.88 3.97
CA GLU A 118 -12.08 10.72 5.15
C GLU A 118 -11.32 10.20 6.38
N GLU A 119 -11.38 8.89 6.64
CA GLU A 119 -10.66 8.25 7.74
C GLU A 119 -9.13 8.32 7.52
N ILE A 120 -8.67 8.10 6.29
CA ILE A 120 -7.25 8.23 5.91
C ILE A 120 -6.74 9.65 6.20
N VAL A 121 -7.54 10.68 5.88
CA VAL A 121 -7.18 12.08 6.15
C VAL A 121 -7.18 12.36 7.64
N ALA A 122 -8.23 11.94 8.36
CA ALA A 122 -8.39 12.15 9.79
C ALA A 122 -7.21 11.56 10.59
N SER A 123 -6.76 10.34 10.25
CA SER A 123 -5.62 9.69 10.93
C SER A 123 -4.27 10.40 10.73
N ARG A 124 -4.19 11.39 9.84
CA ARG A 124 -2.98 12.17 9.53
C ARG A 124 -3.05 13.62 9.99
N GLN A 125 -4.16 14.05 10.58
CA GLN A 125 -4.32 15.42 11.06
C GLN A 125 -3.46 15.67 12.31
N GLY A 126 -2.92 16.89 12.44
CA GLY A 126 -2.14 17.31 13.60
C GLY A 126 -0.73 16.68 13.72
N GLY A 127 -0.36 15.76 12.83
CA GLY A 127 0.98 15.17 12.80
C GLY A 127 2.04 16.19 12.37
N THR A 128 3.16 16.23 13.10
CA THR A 128 4.32 17.10 12.80
C THR A 128 5.40 16.39 11.99
N ALA A 129 5.29 15.08 11.79
CA ALA A 129 6.25 14.32 11.02
C ALA A 129 6.11 14.57 9.52
N VAL A 130 7.23 14.77 8.84
CA VAL A 130 7.33 14.89 7.39
C VAL A 130 7.54 13.51 6.79
N LEU A 131 6.59 13.05 5.99
CA LEU A 131 6.69 11.82 5.22
C LEU A 131 7.05 12.14 3.77
N SER A 132 8.12 11.51 3.28
CA SER A 132 8.56 11.57 1.89
C SER A 132 8.95 10.19 1.40
N TRP A 133 8.87 9.96 0.10
CA TRP A 133 9.30 8.69 -0.51
C TRP A 133 9.79 8.86 -1.93
N LEU A 134 10.54 7.87 -2.40
CA LEU A 134 11.09 7.77 -3.74
C LEU A 134 10.55 6.51 -4.44
N PRO A 135 9.65 6.67 -5.43
CA PRO A 135 9.17 5.55 -6.23
C PRO A 135 10.32 4.95 -7.05
N LYS A 136 10.50 3.62 -6.96
CA LYS A 136 11.56 2.90 -7.68
C LYS A 136 11.01 2.12 -8.87
N LEU A 137 9.90 1.42 -8.64
CA LEU A 137 9.26 0.56 -9.62
C LEU A 137 7.78 0.90 -9.72
N SER A 138 7.22 0.65 -10.89
CA SER A 138 5.80 0.75 -11.16
C SER A 138 5.46 -0.10 -12.38
N ASP A 139 4.27 -0.65 -12.41
CA ASP A 139 3.72 -1.30 -13.60
C ASP A 139 2.21 -1.04 -13.68
N VAL A 140 1.66 -1.25 -14.87
CA VAL A 140 0.26 -0.99 -15.18
C VAL A 140 -0.30 -2.18 -15.96
N GLY A 141 -1.55 -2.52 -15.68
CA GLY A 141 -2.30 -3.53 -16.42
C GLY A 141 -2.47 -3.17 -17.90
N PRO A 142 -2.87 -4.14 -18.74
CA PRO A 142 -2.94 -3.98 -20.19
C PRO A 142 -3.90 -2.87 -20.66
N ARG A 143 -4.88 -2.48 -19.84
CA ARG A 143 -5.87 -1.43 -20.14
C ARG A 143 -5.53 -0.05 -19.55
N GLY A 144 -4.42 0.08 -18.83
CA GLY A 144 -3.97 1.39 -18.37
C GLY A 144 -4.75 1.98 -17.20
N ASP A 145 -5.59 1.19 -16.55
CA ASP A 145 -6.61 1.62 -15.60
C ASP A 145 -6.36 1.15 -14.17
N LEU A 146 -5.55 0.11 -14.00
CA LEU A 146 -5.08 -0.42 -12.74
C LEU A 146 -3.56 -0.58 -12.79
N GLY A 147 -2.84 -0.17 -11.76
CA GLY A 147 -1.40 -0.32 -11.67
C GLY A 147 -0.90 -0.32 -10.23
N TRP A 148 0.40 -0.44 -10.05
CA TRP A 148 1.03 -0.37 -8.74
C TRP A 148 2.35 0.40 -8.84
N SER A 149 2.79 0.96 -7.71
CA SER A 149 4.12 1.53 -7.54
C SER A 149 4.70 1.14 -6.18
N MET A 150 6.02 0.98 -6.12
CA MET A 150 6.71 0.66 -4.88
C MET A 150 8.05 1.40 -4.79
N GLY A 151 8.51 1.61 -3.58
CA GLY A 151 9.77 2.30 -3.33
C GLY A 151 10.12 2.38 -1.85
N GLU A 152 10.93 3.37 -1.52
CA GLU A 152 11.44 3.59 -0.17
C GLU A 152 10.89 4.89 0.38
N TYR A 153 10.49 4.90 1.65
CA TYR A 153 10.04 6.10 2.35
C TYR A 153 10.98 6.48 3.48
N THR A 154 10.95 7.76 3.82
CA THR A 154 11.55 8.36 5.01
C THR A 154 10.49 9.18 5.72
N ILE A 155 10.34 8.95 7.02
CA ILE A 155 9.51 9.76 7.90
C ILE A 155 10.40 10.47 8.91
N THR A 156 10.35 11.79 8.99
CA THR A 156 11.17 12.58 9.91
C THR A 156 10.27 13.35 10.86
N GLY A 157 10.42 13.12 12.15
CA GLY A 157 9.69 13.81 13.20
C GLY A 157 10.59 14.19 14.38
N PRO A 158 10.02 14.67 15.49
CA PRO A 158 10.78 15.07 16.67
C PRO A 158 11.66 13.96 17.27
N ALA A 159 11.24 12.70 17.11
CA ALA A 159 11.98 11.52 17.57
C ALA A 159 13.09 11.06 16.61
N GLY A 160 13.32 11.77 15.51
CA GLY A 160 14.31 11.42 14.49
C GLY A 160 13.70 10.90 13.19
N ALA A 161 14.51 10.21 12.39
CA ALA A 161 14.14 9.66 11.10
C ALA A 161 13.87 8.16 11.16
N GLY A 162 12.73 7.73 10.62
CA GLY A 162 12.40 6.34 10.32
C GLY A 162 12.45 6.08 8.81
N TYR A 163 12.72 4.83 8.43
CA TYR A 163 12.85 4.39 7.05
C TYR A 163 12.00 3.15 6.81
N GLY A 164 11.56 2.95 5.57
CA GLY A 164 10.86 1.74 5.20
C GLY A 164 10.61 1.64 3.71
N LYS A 165 9.78 0.66 3.35
CA LYS A 165 9.32 0.42 1.98
C LYS A 165 7.83 0.61 1.91
N TYR A 166 7.30 0.89 0.73
CA TYR A 166 5.86 0.99 0.53
C TYR A 166 5.44 0.32 -0.77
N LEU A 167 4.15 0.00 -0.84
CA LEU A 167 3.46 -0.37 -2.06
C LEU A 167 2.15 0.41 -2.11
N SER A 168 1.85 0.99 -3.26
CA SER A 168 0.56 1.63 -3.53
C SER A 168 -0.06 0.97 -4.76
N VAL A 169 -1.35 0.63 -4.68
CA VAL A 169 -2.15 0.15 -5.80
C VAL A 169 -3.04 1.30 -6.27
N TRP A 170 -3.04 1.54 -7.58
CA TRP A 170 -3.63 2.71 -8.20
C TRP A 170 -4.71 2.33 -9.21
N ARG A 171 -5.72 3.17 -9.32
CA ARG A 171 -6.76 3.11 -10.34
C ARG A 171 -6.91 4.46 -11.03
N LYS A 172 -7.06 4.48 -12.36
CA LYS A 172 -7.52 5.69 -13.06
C LYS A 172 -9.01 5.86 -12.84
N ASN A 173 -9.42 7.03 -12.39
CA ASN A 173 -10.83 7.37 -12.31
C ASN A 173 -11.41 7.70 -13.71
N ASP A 174 -12.71 7.95 -13.77
CA ASP A 174 -13.46 8.34 -14.98
C ASP A 174 -12.95 9.61 -15.68
N ARG A 175 -12.19 10.45 -14.97
CA ARG A 175 -11.51 11.64 -15.52
C ARG A 175 -10.07 11.36 -15.96
N GLY A 176 -9.66 10.09 -16.03
CA GLY A 176 -8.31 9.67 -16.41
C GLY A 176 -7.23 9.99 -15.38
N ARG A 177 -7.61 10.33 -14.14
CA ARG A 177 -6.67 10.67 -13.06
C ARG A 177 -6.39 9.46 -12.21
N TRP A 178 -5.12 9.16 -12.01
CA TRP A 178 -4.66 8.15 -11.05
C TRP A 178 -5.03 8.54 -9.61
N LYS A 179 -5.62 7.59 -8.89
CA LYS A 179 -5.90 7.62 -7.46
C LYS A 179 -5.43 6.32 -6.83
N PHE A 180 -4.79 6.38 -5.67
CA PHE A 180 -4.48 5.14 -4.96
C PHE A 180 -5.78 4.57 -4.38
N VAL A 181 -5.97 3.26 -4.52
CA VAL A 181 -7.10 2.50 -3.97
C VAL A 181 -6.64 1.62 -2.81
N GLN A 182 -5.37 1.25 -2.76
CA GLN A 182 -4.74 0.62 -1.61
C GLN A 182 -3.34 1.20 -1.40
N ASP A 183 -2.92 1.33 -0.14
CA ASP A 183 -1.57 1.78 0.22
C ASP A 183 -1.10 1.07 1.49
N ALA A 184 0.19 0.73 1.54
CA ALA A 184 0.80 0.14 2.72
C ALA A 184 2.27 0.55 2.81
N GLY A 185 2.68 1.01 3.99
CA GLY A 185 4.08 1.23 4.35
C GLY A 185 4.54 0.19 5.37
N SER A 186 5.74 -0.34 5.18
CA SER A 186 6.37 -1.30 6.08
C SER A 186 7.70 -0.73 6.58
N PRO A 187 7.83 -0.47 7.90
CA PRO A 187 9.06 0.06 8.46
C PRO A 187 10.18 -0.95 8.31
N ASN A 188 11.38 -0.48 8.01
CA ASN A 188 12.58 -1.30 8.16
C ASN A 188 12.75 -1.60 9.66
N PRO A 189 13.21 -2.80 10.04
CA PRO A 189 13.66 -3.05 11.40
C PRO A 189 14.70 -1.98 11.76
N GLN A 190 14.63 -1.43 12.99
CA GLN A 190 15.76 -0.66 13.50
C GLN A 190 16.99 -1.58 13.49
N PRO A 191 18.18 -1.12 13.07
CA PRO A 191 19.41 -1.86 13.30
C PRO A 191 19.47 -2.21 14.79
N GLY A 192 19.58 -3.50 15.09
CA GLY A 192 19.20 -4.07 16.38
C GLY A 192 19.84 -3.40 17.61
N GLU A 193 19.05 -3.39 18.70
CA GLU A 193 19.61 -3.71 20.02
C GLU A 193 20.15 -5.14 20.06
#